data_AF-A0A7Y0BIC7-F1
#
_entry.id   AF-A0A7Y0BIC7-F1
#
_cell.length_a   1.000
_cell.length_b   1.000
_cell.length_c   1.000
_cell.angle_alpha   90.00
_cell.angle_beta   90.00
_cell.angle_gamma   90.00
#
_symmetry.space_group_name_H-M   'P 1'
#
loop_
_entity.id
_entity.type
_entity.pdbx_description
1 polymer ?
#
loop_
_entity_poly.entity_id
_entity_poly.type
_entity_poly.pdbx_seq_one_letter_code
_entity_poly.pdbx_strand_id
1 'polypeptide(L)' 'MTLKEQITEDMKAAMRARDSERLGTIRLLLAAIKQKEVDERVVVDDVMAVAIV' A
#
# COMPACT_ATOMS: atom_id res chain seq x y z
N MET A 1 -7.86 -11.96 2.62
CA MET A 1 -7.05 -10.75 2.75
C MET A 1 -6.04 -10.76 1.64
N THR A 2 -6.14 -9.81 0.72
CA THR A 2 -5.10 -9.54 -0.28
C THR A 2 -3.95 -8.77 0.37
N LEU A 3 -2.78 -8.77 -0.25
CA LEU A 3 -1.62 -8.01 0.24
C LEU A 3 -1.92 -6.50 0.30
N LYS A 4 -2.68 -5.99 -0.68
CA LYS A 4 -3.15 -4.59 -0.69
C LYS A 4 -4.06 -4.27 0.50
N GLU A 5 -4.97 -5.19 0.85
CA GLU A 5 -5.82 -5.05 2.04
C GLU A 5 -4.98 -5.04 3.32
N GLN A 6 -3.97 -5.91 3.42
CA GLN A 6 -3.06 -5.94 4.56
C GLN A 6 -2.26 -4.64 4.72
N ILE A 7 -1.67 -4.12 3.65
CA ILE A 7 -0.95 -2.83 3.66
C ILE A 7 -1.87 -1.69 4.11
N THR A 8 -3.15 -1.73 3.71
CA THR A 8 -4.16 -0.74 4.11
C THR A 8 -4.49 -0.83 5.60
N GLU A 9 -4.58 -2.04 6.16
CA GLU A 9 -4.78 -2.22 7.60
C GLU A 9 -3.54 -1.81 8.41
N ASP A 10 -2.34 -2.08 7.90
CA ASP A 10 -1.09 -1.63 8.52
C ASP A 10 -0.99 -0.10 8.55
N MET A 11 -1.47 0.59 7.51
CA MET A 11 -1.59 2.05 7.52
C MET A 11 -2.47 2.51 8.68
N LYS A 12 -3.63 1.87 8.88
CA LYS A 12 -4.55 2.21 9.98
C LYS A 12 -3.91 1.92 11.34
N ALA A 13 -3.18 0.81 11.47
CA ALA A 13 -2.44 0.49 12.68
C ALA A 13 -1.36 1.56 12.98
N ALA A 14 -0.57 1.96 11.98
CA ALA A 14 0.45 3.00 12.11
C ALA A 14 -0.16 4.37 12.50
N MET A 15 -1.31 4.74 11.92
CA MET A 15 -2.05 5.94 12.31
C MET A 15 -2.48 5.90 13.79
N ARG A 16 -3.03 4.77 14.25
CA ARG A 16 -3.45 4.61 15.66
C ARG A 16 -2.27 4.64 16.62
N ALA A 17 -1.14 4.06 16.23
CA ALA A 17 0.09 4.04 17.02
C ALA A 17 0.84 5.38 17.00
N ARG A 18 0.45 6.33 16.13
CA ARG A 18 1.17 7.60 15.88
C ARG A 18 2.62 7.38 15.44
N ASP A 19 2.88 6.28 14.74
CA ASP A 19 4.19 5.94 14.20
C ASP A 19 4.38 6.66 12.86
N SER A 20 4.98 7.84 12.90
CA SER A 20 5.11 8.71 11.72
C SER A 20 6.05 8.15 10.66
N GLU A 21 7.10 7.45 11.07
CA GLU A 21 8.08 6.85 10.17
C GLU A 21 7.43 5.70 9.39
N ARG A 22 6.81 4.75 10.10
CA ARG A 22 6.10 3.63 9.47
C ARG A 22 4.95 4.10 8.60
N LEU A 23 4.18 5.10 9.06
CA LEU A 23 3.08 5.68 8.29
C LEU A 23 3.55 6.35 6.99
N GLY A 24 4.69 7.05 7.02
CA GLY A 24 5.28 7.66 5.84
C GLY A 24 5.61 6.62 4.77
N THR A 25 6.32 5.56 5.17
CA THR A 25 6.70 4.45 4.28
C THR A 25 5.48 3.76 3.67
N ILE A 26 4.47 3.42 4.49
CA ILE A 26 3.25 2.75 4.00
C ILE A 26 2.47 3.64 3.02
N ARG A 27 2.42 4.96 3.25
CA ARG A 27 1.75 5.89 2.33
C ARG A 27 2.45 5.98 0.98
N LEU A 28 3.79 5.95 0.95
CA LEU A 28 4.55 5.93 -0.30
C LEU A 28 4.28 4.63 -1.07
N LEU A 29 4.24 3.49 -0.39
CA LEU A 29 3.91 2.21 -1.00
C LEU A 29 2.51 2.20 -1.60
N LEU A 30 1.50 2.67 -0.86
CA LEU A 30 0.12 2.79 -1.35
C LEU A 30 0.01 3.76 -2.53
N ALA A 31 0.82 4.83 -2.56
CA ALA A 31 0.87 5.75 -3.68
C ALA A 31 1.43 5.08 -4.95
N ALA A 32 2.49 4.28 -4.84
CA ALA A 32 3.04 3.52 -5.96
C ALA A 32 2.05 2.48 -6.51
N ILE A 33 1.35 1.77 -5.62
CA ILE A 33 0.25 0.86 -6.02
C ILE A 33 -0.81 1.63 -6.81
N LYS A 34 -1.29 2.75 -6.26
CA LYS A 34 -2.32 3.57 -6.92
C LYS A 34 -1.83 4.14 -8.26
N GLN A 35 -0.56 4.53 -8.35
CA GLN A 35 0.04 5.01 -9.60
C GLN A 35 -0.04 3.93 -10.68
N LYS A 36 0.36 2.69 -10.36
CA LYS A 36 0.26 1.58 -11.31
C LYS A 36 -1.17 1.32 -11.77
N GLU A 37 -2.14 1.33 -10.85
CA GLU A 37 -3.55 1.15 -11.19
C GLU A 37 -4.07 2.23 -12.14
N VAL A 38 -3.64 3.48 -11.95
CA VAL A 38 -4.05 4.61 -12.81
C VAL A 38 -3.35 4.56 -14.16
N ASP A 39 -2.04 4.32 -14.17
CA ASP A 39 -1.20 4.35 -15.37
C ASP A 39 -1.54 3.20 -16.31
N GLU A 40 -1.71 1.99 -15.77
CA GLU A 40 -1.99 0.77 -16.56
C GLU A 40 -3.48 0.46 -16.68
N ARG A 41 -4.36 1.16 -15.95
CA ARG A 41 -5.80 0.90 -15.86
C ARG A 41 -6.13 -0.54 -15.43
N VAL A 42 -5.34 -1.07 -14.51
CA VAL A 42 -5.49 -2.42 -13.94
C VAL A 42 -5.86 -2.37 -12.47
N VAL A 43 -6.36 -3.48 -11.94
CA VAL A 43 -6.43 -3.70 -10.49
C VAL A 43 -5.16 -4.45 -10.09
N VAL A 44 -4.43 -3.92 -9.12
CA VAL A 44 -3.21 -4.57 -8.61
C VAL A 44 -3.61 -5.80 -7.80
N ASP A 45 -3.21 -6.96 -8.29
CA ASP A 45 -3.29 -8.23 -7.56
C ASP A 45 -2.07 -8.44 -6.65
N ASP A 46 -2.05 -9.54 -5.91
CA ASP A 46 -0.98 -9.83 -4.95
C ASP A 46 0.39 -9.97 -5.61
N VAL A 47 0.45 -10.49 -6.84
CA VAL A 47 1.72 -10.65 -7.58
C VAL A 47 2.26 -9.30 -7.99
N MET A 48 1.40 -8.42 -8.51
CA MET A 48 1.76 -7.05 -8.84
C MET A 48 2.14 -6.23 -7.61
N ALA A 49 1.47 -6.45 -6.47
CA ALA A 49 1.78 -5.79 -5.22
C ALA A 49 3.18 -6.17 -4.70
N VAL A 50 3.56 -7.45 -4.79
CA VAL A 50 4.93 -7.90 -4.44
C VAL A 50 5.98 -7.27 -5.33
N ALA A 51 5.68 -7.05 -6.62
CA ALA A 51 6.64 -6.43 -7.55
C ALA A 51 6.88 -4.92 -7.31
N ILE A 52 6.05 -4.27 -6.48
CA ILE A 52 6.18 -2.86 -6.12
C ILE A 52 7.00 -2.67 -4.83
N VAL A 53 7.10 -3.71 -4.01
CA VAL A 53 7.86 -3.76 -2.74
C VAL A 53 9.32 -4.11 -3.00
#